data_AF-A0A6P0XTX7-F1
#
_entry.id   AF-A0A6P0XTX7-F1
#
_cell.length_a   1.000
_cell.length_b   1.000
_cell.length_c   1.000
_cell.angle_alpha   90.00
_cell.angle_beta   90.00
_cell.angle_gamma   90.00
#
_symmetry.space_group_name_H-M   'P 1'
#
loop_
_entity.id
_entity.type
_entity.pdbx_description
1 polymer ?
#
loop_
_entity_poly.entity_id
_entity_poly.type
_entity_poly.pdbx_seq_one_letter_code
_entity_poly.pdbx_strand_id
1 'polypeptide(L)' 'MAQPAKCLLIGSIEACSGKSATIVGIADQLRAKGIEFSYGKPLGTYVSEDQTGVLEEDVQFMAKILSLQ' A
#
# COMPACT_ATOMS: atom_id res chain seq x y z
N MET A 1 -25.80 -6.50 8.81
CA MET A 1 -24.59 -7.17 8.28
C MET A 1 -23.69 -6.10 7.67
N ALA A 2 -22.41 -6.06 8.04
CA ALA A 2 -21.46 -5.15 7.40
C ALA A 2 -21.22 -5.58 5.94
N GLN A 3 -21.16 -4.62 5.01
CA GLN A 3 -20.78 -4.92 3.63
C GLN A 3 -19.26 -5.14 3.55
N PRO A 4 -18.78 -6.05 2.68
CA PRO A 4 -17.35 -6.24 2.49
C PRO A 4 -16.72 -4.96 1.90
N ALA A 5 -15.51 -4.64 2.37
CA ALA A 5 -14.73 -3.53 1.81
C ALA A 5 -14.37 -3.81 0.33
N LYS A 6 -14.34 -2.77 -0.49
CA LYS A 6 -13.83 -2.86 -1.87
C LYS A 6 -12.31 -2.98 -1.82
N CYS A 7 -11.75 -3.92 -2.58
CA CYS A 7 -10.31 -4.16 -2.65
C CYS A 7 -9.79 -3.88 -4.07
N LEU A 8 -8.67 -3.16 -4.17
CA LEU A 8 -7.96 -2.90 -5.42
C LEU A 8 -6.54 -3.46 -5.32
N LEU A 9 -6.19 -4.40 -6.20
CA LEU A 9 -4.85 -4.98 -6.28
C LEU A 9 -4.04 -4.27 -7.38
N ILE A 10 -2.84 -3.82 -7.04
CA ILE A 10 -1.92 -3.16 -7.97
C ILE A 10 -0.63 -3.99 -8.04
N GLY A 11 -0.42 -4.62 -9.20
CA GLY A 11 0.73 -5.49 -9.46
C GLY A 11 1.47 -5.08 -10.74
N SER A 12 2.66 -5.65 -10.95
CA SER A 12 3.46 -5.47 -12.16
C SER A 12 4.36 -6.68 -12.36
N ILE A 13 4.70 -6.96 -13.61
CA ILE A 13 5.68 -8.00 -13.99
C ILE A 13 7.13 -7.54 -13.76
N GLU A 14 7.36 -6.24 -13.53
CA GLU A 14 8.68 -5.66 -13.32
C GLU A 14 8.76 -4.95 -11.96
N ALA A 15 9.92 -5.06 -11.30
CA ALA A 15 10.25 -4.25 -10.13
C ALA A 15 10.43 -2.77 -10.54
N CYS A 16 10.27 -1.85 -9.60
CA CYS A 16 10.52 -0.41 -9.82
C CYS A 16 9.72 0.27 -10.96
N SER A 17 8.65 -0.36 -11.44
CA SER A 17 7.79 0.13 -12.54
C SER A 17 6.77 1.22 -12.17
N GLY A 18 6.96 1.94 -11.06
CA GLY A 18 6.07 3.03 -10.66
C GLY A 18 4.80 2.62 -9.91
N LYS A 19 4.67 1.36 -9.46
CA LYS A 19 3.52 0.88 -8.65
C LYS A 19 3.19 1.79 -7.47
N SER A 20 4.20 2.18 -6.67
CA SER A 20 4.03 3.06 -5.52
C SER A 20 3.50 4.44 -5.93
N ALA A 21 4.01 5.02 -7.02
CA ALA A 21 3.52 6.30 -7.54
C ALA A 21 2.06 6.21 -7.99
N THR A 22 1.67 5.11 -8.65
CA THR A 22 0.28 4.84 -9.01
C THR A 22 -0.63 4.75 -7.78
N ILE A 23 -0.19 4.05 -6.72
CA ILE A 23 -0.93 3.97 -5.45
C ILE A 23 -1.13 5.36 -4.85
N VAL A 24 -0.08 6.20 -4.83
CA VAL A 24 -0.16 7.58 -4.31
C VAL A 24 -1.15 8.42 -5.10
N GLY A 25 -1.12 8.37 -6.43
CA GLY A 25 -2.06 9.10 -7.28
C GLY A 25 -3.51 8.65 -7.08
N ILE A 26 -3.75 7.36 -6.91
CA ILE A 26 -5.08 6.82 -6.61
C ILE A 26 -5.54 7.30 -5.22
N ALA A 27 -4.68 7.23 -4.21
CA ALA A 27 -5.00 7.67 -2.86
C ALA A 27 -5.34 9.17 -2.80
N ASP A 28 -4.63 10.00 -3.56
CA ASP A 28 -4.94 11.43 -3.67
C ASP A 28 -6.36 11.66 -4.21
N GLN A 29 -6.72 10.94 -5.28
CA GLN A 29 -8.06 11.00 -5.87
C GLN A 29 -9.16 10.46 -4.95
N LEU A 30 -8.88 9.41 -4.16
CA LEU A 30 -9.82 8.88 -3.17
C LEU A 30 -10.04 9.89 -2.03
N ARG A 31 -8.97 10.51 -1.56
CA ARG A 31 -9.02 11.54 -0.52
C ARG A 31 -9.80 12.77 -0.99
N ALA A 32 -9.56 13.23 -2.22
CA ALA A 32 -10.30 14.34 -2.82
C ALA A 32 -11.82 14.06 -2.94
N LYS A 33 -12.22 12.78 -2.97
CA LYS A 33 -13.61 12.34 -2.99
C LYS A 33 -14.19 12.02 -1.61
N GLY A 34 -13.42 12.20 -0.53
CA GLY A 34 -13.84 11.87 0.84
C GLY A 34 -14.02 10.36 1.07
N ILE A 35 -13.34 9.52 0.29
CA ILE A 35 -13.41 8.06 0.42
C ILE A 35 -12.28 7.59 1.35
N GLU A 36 -12.65 6.93 2.44
CA GLU A 36 -11.70 6.30 3.35
C GLU A 36 -11.03 5.08 2.68
N PHE A 37 -9.74 4.88 2.95
CA PHE A 37 -8.98 3.76 2.40
C PHE A 37 -7.92 3.29 3.39
N SER A 38 -7.49 2.04 3.21
CA SER A 38 -6.33 1.45 3.88
C SER A 38 -5.35 0.93 2.84
N TYR A 39 -4.08 0.82 3.21
CA TYR A 39 -3.03 0.30 2.35
C TYR A 39 -2.43 -0.96 2.95
N GLY A 40 -2.09 -1.92 2.09
CA GLY A 40 -1.38 -3.13 2.48
C GLY A 40 -0.56 -3.67 1.34
N LYS A 41 0.55 -4.32 1.68
CA LYS A 41 1.44 -5.02 0.73
C LYS A 41 1.35 -6.52 1.02
N PRO A 42 0.52 -7.29 0.28
CA PRO A 42 0.29 -8.70 0.58
C PRO A 42 1.48 -9.60 0.25
N LEU A 43 2.31 -9.18 -0.70
CA LEU A 43 3.54 -9.86 -1.08
C LEU A 43 4.72 -8.97 -0.66
N GLY A 44 5.35 -9.31 0.46
CA GLY A 44 6.53 -8.60 0.96
C GLY A 44 7.75 -8.80 0.06
N THR A 45 8.69 -7.87 0.11
CA THR A 45 10.01 -7.97 -0.51
C THR A 45 11.01 -8.33 0.58
N TYR A 46 10.92 -9.56 1.09
CA TYR A 46 11.81 -10.05 2.14
C TYR A 46 13.21 -10.27 1.56
N VAL A 47 14.11 -9.32 1.78
CA VAL A 47 15.53 -9.44 1.39
C VAL A 47 16.34 -10.22 2.45
N SER A 48 15.77 -10.48 3.63
CA SER A 48 16.45 -11.13 4.76
C SER A 48 15.57 -12.16 5.47
N GLU A 49 16.15 -13.27 5.90
CA GLU A 49 15.49 -14.34 6.68
C GLU A 49 15.18 -13.95 8.14
N ASP A 50 15.64 -12.78 8.59
CA ASP A 50 15.43 -12.31 9.97
C ASP A 50 14.02 -11.76 10.16
N GLN A 51 13.11 -12.68 10.51
CA GLN A 51 11.69 -12.48 10.85
C GLN A 51 11.48 -11.67 12.15
N THR A 52 12.21 -10.58 12.36
CA THR A 52 12.15 -9.81 13.60
C THR A 52 11.05 -8.75 13.58
N GLY A 53 9.84 -9.05 13.11
CA GLY A 53 8.64 -8.21 13.34
C GLY A 53 8.72 -6.74 12.87
N VAL A 54 9.77 -6.34 12.16
CA VAL A 54 9.91 -4.99 11.62
C VAL A 54 9.06 -4.91 10.38
N LEU A 55 8.02 -4.08 10.44
CA LEU A 55 7.17 -3.76 9.29
C LEU A 55 8.07 -3.36 8.11
N GLU A 56 7.88 -3.96 6.93
CA GLU A 56 8.74 -3.69 5.77
C GLU A 56 8.90 -2.18 5.53
N GLU A 57 10.12 -1.76 5.17
CA GLU A 57 10.45 -0.35 4.93
C GLU A 57 9.52 0.29 3.89
N ASP A 58 9.17 -0.45 2.83
CA ASP A 58 8.18 -0.04 1.84
C ASP A 58 6.82 0.29 2.46
N VAL A 59 6.34 -0.53 3.40
CA VAL A 59 5.05 -0.33 4.05
C VAL A 59 5.08 0.89 4.97
N GLN A 60 6.16 1.05 5.75
CA GLN A 60 6.35 2.22 6.60
C GLN A 60 6.42 3.52 5.77
N PHE A 61 7.21 3.50 4.70
CA PHE A 61 7.36 4.62 3.79
C PHE A 61 6.04 4.99 3.12
N MET A 62 5.29 3.99 2.64
CA MET A 62 3.99 4.21 2.03
C MET A 62 2.97 4.71 3.05
N ALA A 63 2.92 4.19 4.27
CA ALA A 63 2.05 4.71 5.32
C ALA A 63 2.30 6.20 5.58
N LYS A 64 3.57 6.61 5.65
CA LYS A 64 3.95 8.02 5.80
C LYS A 64 3.50 8.88 4.62
N ILE A 65 3.74 8.47 3.38
CA ILE A 65 3.33 9.23 2.18
C ILE A 65 1.81 9.34 2.11
N LEU A 66 1.11 8.27 2.43
CA LEU A 66 -0.34 8.21 2.37
C LEU A 66 -1.01 8.90 3.58
N SER A 67 -0.22 9.35 4.57
CA SER A 67 -0.69 9.91 5.84
C SER A 67 -1.65 8.95 6.57
N LEU A 68 -1.32 7.66 6.55
CA LEU A 68 -2.03 6.61 7.27
C LEU A 68 -1.32 6.40 8.62
N GLN A 69 -2.09 6.37 9.71
CA GLN A 69 -1.58 6.18 11.08
C GLN A 69 -1.49 4.70 11.44
#